data_AF-A0A0Q4ETE1-F1
#
_entry.id   AF-A0A0Q4ETE1-F1
#
_cell.length_a   1.000
_cell.length_b   1.000
_cell.length_c   1.000
_cell.angle_alpha   90.00
_cell.angle_beta   90.00
_cell.angle_gamma   90.00
#
_symmetry.space_group_name_H-M   'P 1'
#
loop_
_entity.id
_entity.type
_entity.pdbx_description
1 polymer ?
#
loop_
_entity_poly.entity_id
_entity_poly.type
_entity_poly.pdbx_seq_one_letter_code
_entity_poly.pdbx_strand_id
1 'polypeptide(L)'
;MTWAAGFALLRRFWWAFPMLGLCIALWITRGKLDDRTATLKAERAAWTTEIAKADKLRAEAEQRFASQQSTALTTFASRLVDREPIILRSTDTVRTYAQTDAGRAACLPADRVRGIDALDAELFSGDPTSASGGDQALHGNASAPAARR
;
A
#
# COMPACT_ATOMS: atom_id res chain seq x y z
N MET A 1 49.41 30.11 -66.90
CA MET A 1 49.98 30.29 -65.55
C MET A 1 50.91 29.11 -65.28
N THR A 2 52.20 29.36 -65.26
CA THR A 2 53.26 28.34 -65.24
C THR A 2 53.33 27.65 -63.87
N TRP A 3 53.38 26.31 -63.86
CA TRP A 3 53.47 25.45 -62.67
C TRP A 3 54.51 25.90 -61.63
N ALA A 4 55.60 26.56 -62.07
CA ALA A 4 56.62 27.14 -61.21
C ALA A 4 56.10 28.20 -60.21
N ALA A 5 55.11 29.01 -60.59
CA ALA A 5 54.51 30.01 -59.71
C ALA A 5 53.64 29.37 -58.62
N GLY A 6 52.96 28.26 -58.95
CA GLY A 6 52.17 27.48 -57.98
C GLY A 6 53.05 26.82 -56.92
N PHE A 7 54.19 26.25 -57.31
CA PHE A 7 55.15 25.65 -56.36
C PHE A 7 55.81 26.68 -55.43
N ALA A 8 56.09 27.89 -55.91
CA ALA A 8 56.65 28.96 -55.09
C ALA A 8 55.68 29.41 -53.99
N LEU A 9 54.39 29.51 -54.29
CA LEU A 9 53.34 29.81 -53.31
C LEU A 9 53.15 28.65 -52.32
N LEU A 10 53.17 27.40 -52.81
CA LEU A 10 53.02 26.21 -51.95
C LEU A 10 54.15 26.12 -50.92
N ARG A 11 55.40 26.41 -51.31
CA ARG A 11 56.54 26.46 -50.38
C ARG A 11 56.43 27.62 -49.39
N ARG A 12 55.86 28.76 -49.80
CA ARG A 12 55.70 29.94 -48.94
C ARG A 12 54.60 29.77 -47.89
N PHE A 13 53.52 29.08 -48.25
CA PHE A 13 52.32 28.90 -47.44
C PHE A 13 52.11 27.48 -46.93
N TRP A 14 53.16 26.64 -46.93
CA TRP A 14 53.06 25.25 -46.45
C TRP A 14 52.52 25.13 -45.00
N TRP A 15 52.77 26.13 -44.15
CA TRP A 15 52.26 26.20 -42.77
C TRP A 15 50.75 26.52 -42.68
N ALA A 16 50.12 26.97 -43.78
CA ALA A 16 48.68 27.17 -43.82
C ALA A 16 47.91 25.84 -43.81
N PHE A 17 48.50 24.75 -44.32
CA PHE A 17 47.88 23.42 -44.31
C PHE A 17 47.64 22.87 -42.90
N PRO A 18 48.63 22.82 -41.98
CA PRO A 18 48.37 22.37 -40.61
C PRO A 18 47.41 23.31 -39.87
N MET A 19 47.46 24.61 -40.11
CA MET A 19 46.50 25.56 -39.52
C MET A 19 45.07 25.33 -40.02
N LEU A 20 44.89 25.09 -41.32
CA LEU A 20 43.59 24.74 -41.90
C LEU A 20 43.09 23.41 -41.33
N GLY A 21 43.98 22.42 -41.20
CA GLY A 21 43.68 21.14 -40.57
C GLY A 21 43.20 21.28 -39.12
N LEU A 22 43.86 22.13 -38.33
CA LEU A 22 43.45 22.44 -36.95
C LEU A 22 42.09 23.13 -36.90
N CYS A 23 41.83 24.10 -37.79
CA CYS A 23 40.52 24.75 -37.88
C CYS A 23 39.40 23.76 -38.22
N ILE A 24 39.65 22.86 -39.18
CA ILE A 24 38.70 21.80 -39.56
C ILE A 24 38.48 20.84 -38.39
N ALA A 25 39.55 20.39 -37.73
CA ALA A 25 39.44 19.51 -36.56
C ALA A 25 38.65 20.16 -35.44
N LEU A 26 38.91 21.44 -35.16
CA LEU A 26 38.20 22.21 -34.14
C LEU A 26 36.71 22.36 -34.49
N TRP A 27 36.39 22.61 -35.75
CA TRP A 27 35.00 22.68 -36.22
C TRP A 27 34.27 21.34 -36.05
N ILE A 28 34.89 20.22 -36.43
CA ILE A 28 34.33 18.88 -36.26
C ILE A 28 34.11 18.55 -34.77
N THR A 29 35.09 18.87 -33.91
CA THR A 29 34.96 18.59 -32.47
C THR A 29 33.86 19.41 -31.82
N ARG A 30 33.66 20.67 -32.22
CA ARG A 30 32.53 21.50 -31.77
C ARG A 30 31.19 20.88 -32.17
N GLY A 31 31.03 20.49 -33.44
CA GLY A 31 29.81 19.82 -33.89
C GLY A 31 29.50 18.53 -33.11
N LYS A 32 30.51 17.72 -32.79
CA LYS A 32 30.35 16.51 -31.97
C LYS A 32 29.99 16.82 -30.51
N LEU A 33 30.52 17.90 -29.96
CA LEU A 33 30.17 18.33 -28.60
C LEU A 33 28.73 18.83 -28.56
N ASP A 34 28.32 19.64 -29.53
CA ASP A 34 26.95 20.16 -29.63
C ASP A 34 25.94 19.00 -29.73
N ASP A 35 26.20 18.02 -30.59
CA ASP A 35 25.36 16.83 -30.75
C ASP A 35 25.23 16.03 -29.44
N ARG A 36 26.36 15.71 -28.78
CA ARG A 36 26.33 15.00 -27.49
C ARG A 36 25.61 15.78 -26.40
N THR A 37 25.79 17.11 -26.35
CA THR A 37 25.08 17.93 -25.36
C THR A 37 23.59 17.98 -25.63
N ALA A 38 23.18 18.00 -26.91
CA ALA A 38 21.78 17.91 -27.30
C ALA A 38 21.17 16.56 -26.91
N THR A 39 21.86 15.45 -27.17
CA THR A 39 21.42 14.11 -26.77
C THR A 39 21.28 13.99 -25.26
N LEU A 40 22.30 14.37 -24.49
CA LEU A 40 22.24 14.32 -23.03
C LEU A 40 21.14 15.21 -22.45
N LYS A 41 20.89 16.38 -23.05
CA LYS A 41 19.79 17.26 -22.64
C LYS A 41 18.43 16.61 -22.94
N ALA A 42 18.28 15.96 -24.09
CA ALA A 42 17.06 15.25 -24.45
C ALA A 42 16.80 14.05 -23.51
N GLU A 43 17.83 13.26 -23.21
CA GLU A 43 17.74 12.14 -22.27
C GLU A 43 17.37 12.60 -20.86
N ARG A 44 18.01 13.66 -20.35
CA ARG A 44 17.66 14.24 -19.04
C ARG A 44 16.24 14.76 -19.03
N ALA A 45 15.80 15.44 -20.09
CA ALA A 45 14.43 15.91 -20.21
C ALA A 45 13.45 14.73 -20.16
N ALA A 46 13.68 13.68 -20.96
CA ALA A 46 12.86 12.47 -20.94
C ALA A 46 12.79 11.85 -19.53
N TRP A 47 13.95 11.64 -18.89
CA TRP A 47 14.04 11.09 -17.54
C TRP A 47 13.28 11.93 -16.50
N THR A 48 13.43 13.26 -16.54
CA THR A 48 12.69 14.14 -15.62
C THR A 48 11.18 14.09 -15.84
N THR A 49 10.72 13.93 -17.08
CA THR A 49 9.28 13.75 -17.35
C THR A 49 8.76 12.41 -16.86
N GLU A 50 9.58 11.35 -16.90
CA GLU A 50 9.21 10.04 -16.37
C GLU A 50 9.13 10.06 -14.84
N ILE A 51 10.08 10.71 -14.16
CA ILE A 51 10.02 10.93 -12.71
C ILE A 51 8.75 11.71 -12.34
N ALA A 52 8.46 12.82 -13.03
CA ALA A 52 7.28 13.62 -12.74
C ALA A 52 5.97 12.83 -12.94
N LYS A 53 5.91 11.96 -13.95
CA LYS A 53 4.77 11.05 -14.14
C LYS A 53 4.68 10.03 -13.01
N ALA A 54 5.81 9.43 -12.60
CA ALA A 54 5.84 8.45 -11.51
C ALA A 54 5.40 9.07 -10.17
N ASP A 55 5.85 10.28 -9.86
CA ASP A 55 5.46 10.98 -8.64
C ASP A 55 3.98 11.35 -8.65
N LYS A 56 3.44 11.76 -9.80
CA LYS A 56 1.99 11.97 -9.95
C LYS A 56 1.20 10.69 -9.69
N LEU A 57 1.64 9.55 -10.23
CA LEU A 57 0.98 8.26 -10.01
C LEU A 57 1.03 7.83 -8.53
N ARG A 58 2.14 8.10 -7.83
CA ARG A 58 2.26 7.85 -6.38
C ARG A 58 1.29 8.71 -5.59
N ALA A 59 1.25 10.01 -5.85
CA ALA A 59 0.34 10.94 -5.18
C ALA A 59 -1.14 10.56 -5.41
N GLU A 60 -1.51 10.19 -6.64
CA GLU A 60 -2.86 9.72 -6.94
C GLU A 60 -3.17 8.39 -6.24
N ALA A 61 -2.21 7.48 -6.14
CA ALA A 61 -2.39 6.22 -5.42
C ALA A 61 -2.61 6.48 -3.92
N GLU A 62 -1.81 7.34 -3.30
CA GLU A 62 -1.98 7.75 -1.90
C GLU A 62 -3.36 8.36 -1.63
N GLN A 63 -3.82 9.26 -2.50
CA GLN A 63 -5.17 9.83 -2.41
C GLN A 63 -6.27 8.76 -2.54
N ARG A 64 -6.11 7.82 -3.49
CA ARG A 64 -7.06 6.70 -3.65
C ARG A 64 -7.08 5.83 -2.41
N PHE A 65 -5.94 5.46 -1.84
CA PHE A 65 -5.88 4.69 -0.60
C PHE A 65 -6.55 5.42 0.57
N ALA A 66 -6.29 6.72 0.75
CA ALA A 66 -6.95 7.51 1.79
C ALA A 66 -8.48 7.54 1.62
N SER A 67 -8.96 7.73 0.38
CA SER A 67 -10.40 7.71 0.07
C SER A 67 -11.05 6.34 0.29
N GLN A 68 -10.33 5.25 -0.01
CA GLN A 68 -10.82 3.89 0.24
C GLN A 68 -10.94 3.60 1.74
N GLN A 69 -9.96 4.03 2.54
CA GLN A 69 -10.02 3.86 4.00
C GLN A 69 -11.20 4.62 4.61
N SER A 70 -11.39 5.89 4.22
CA SER A 70 -12.52 6.68 4.72
C SER A 70 -13.86 6.08 4.28
N THR A 71 -13.98 5.63 3.03
CA THR A 71 -15.18 4.96 2.50
C THR A 71 -15.46 3.64 3.22
N ALA A 72 -14.43 2.86 3.55
CA ALA A 72 -14.59 1.61 4.29
C ALA A 72 -15.11 1.87 5.71
N LEU A 73 -14.55 2.88 6.40
CA LEU A 73 -14.99 3.28 7.74
C LEU A 73 -16.43 3.79 7.74
N THR A 74 -16.81 4.65 6.79
CA THR A 74 -18.19 5.14 6.69
C THR A 74 -19.15 4.01 6.40
N THR A 75 -18.80 3.09 5.49
CA THR A 75 -19.63 1.92 5.17
C THR A 75 -19.81 1.02 6.39
N PHE A 76 -18.75 0.78 7.16
CA PHE A 76 -18.83 -0.01 8.39
C PHE A 76 -19.72 0.65 9.43
N ALA A 77 -19.56 1.96 9.64
CA ALA A 77 -20.40 2.73 10.56
C ALA A 77 -21.88 2.68 10.15
N SER A 78 -22.19 2.87 8.86
CA SER A 78 -23.57 2.76 8.35
C SER A 78 -24.16 1.38 8.62
N ARG A 79 -23.42 0.30 8.34
CA ARG A 79 -23.88 -1.07 8.62
C ARG A 79 -24.10 -1.33 10.11
N LEU A 80 -23.34 -0.67 10.99
CA LEU A 80 -23.50 -0.79 12.43
C LEU A 80 -24.77 -0.07 12.89
N VAL A 81 -24.99 1.16 12.42
CA VAL A 81 -26.23 1.93 12.66
C VAL A 81 -27.46 1.16 12.18
N ASP A 82 -27.40 0.50 11.03
CA ASP A 82 -28.52 -0.31 10.50
C ASP A 82 -28.81 -1.55 11.37
N ARG A 83 -27.80 -2.12 12.04
CA ARG A 83 -27.93 -3.35 12.84
C ARG A 83 -28.26 -3.09 14.31
N GLU A 84 -27.81 -1.95 14.86
CA GLU A 84 -28.05 -1.55 16.24
C GLU A 84 -29.52 -1.70 16.68
N PRO A 85 -30.54 -1.20 15.96
CA PRO A 85 -31.94 -1.35 16.38
C PRO A 85 -32.41 -2.80 16.39
N ILE A 86 -31.86 -3.65 15.52
CA ILE A 86 -32.18 -5.08 15.48
C ILE A 86 -31.58 -5.78 16.70
N ILE A 87 -30.32 -5.47 17.05
CA ILE A 87 -29.63 -6.02 18.21
C ILE A 87 -30.33 -5.59 19.50
N LEU A 88 -30.70 -4.31 19.62
CA LEU A 88 -31.44 -3.81 20.78
C LEU A 88 -32.80 -4.49 20.89
N ARG A 89 -33.57 -4.56 19.79
CA ARG A 89 -34.87 -5.22 19.77
C ARG A 89 -34.77 -6.70 20.12
N SER A 90 -33.82 -7.45 19.55
CA SER A 90 -33.67 -8.87 19.85
C SER A 90 -33.32 -9.09 21.32
N THR A 91 -32.40 -8.30 21.86
CA THR A 91 -32.00 -8.36 23.27
C THR A 91 -33.17 -8.05 24.20
N ASP A 92 -33.93 -6.99 23.92
CA ASP A 92 -35.11 -6.64 24.72
C ASP A 92 -36.23 -7.68 24.59
N THR A 93 -36.43 -8.28 23.41
CA THR A 93 -37.40 -9.37 23.26
C THR A 93 -37.02 -10.60 24.06
N VAL A 94 -35.73 -10.98 24.08
CA VAL A 94 -35.24 -12.11 24.90
C VAL A 94 -35.39 -11.79 26.39
N ARG A 95 -35.03 -10.57 26.82
CA ARG A 95 -35.19 -10.12 28.21
C ARG A 95 -36.66 -10.15 28.63
N THR A 96 -37.56 -9.62 27.81
CA THR A 96 -39.01 -9.59 28.07
C THR A 96 -39.58 -11.00 28.13
N TYR A 97 -39.18 -11.87 27.19
CA TYR A 97 -39.60 -13.26 27.19
C TYR A 97 -39.11 -14.02 28.43
N ALA A 98 -37.86 -13.84 28.85
CA ALA A 98 -37.29 -14.46 30.05
C ALA A 98 -38.00 -14.02 31.35
N GLN A 99 -38.67 -12.87 31.36
CA GLN A 99 -39.49 -12.41 32.50
C GLN A 99 -40.90 -13.03 32.54
N THR A 100 -41.33 -13.76 31.51
CA THR A 100 -42.63 -14.47 31.50
C THR A 100 -42.52 -15.82 32.22
N ASP A 101 -43.65 -16.38 32.66
CA ASP A 101 -43.67 -17.71 33.32
C ASP A 101 -43.12 -18.83 32.43
N ALA A 102 -43.47 -18.82 31.14
CA ALA A 102 -42.98 -19.79 30.16
C ALA A 102 -41.47 -19.63 29.88
N GLY A 103 -40.98 -18.39 29.78
CA GLY A 103 -39.56 -18.10 29.61
C GLY A 103 -38.73 -18.42 30.84
N ARG A 104 -39.22 -18.12 32.05
CA ARG A 104 -38.61 -18.56 33.32
C ARG A 104 -38.54 -20.07 33.47
N ALA A 105 -39.55 -20.80 32.96
CA ALA A 105 -39.52 -22.27 32.98
C ALA A 105 -38.49 -22.85 32.00
N ALA A 106 -38.29 -22.22 30.84
CA ALA A 106 -37.31 -22.64 29.83
C ALA A 106 -35.86 -22.22 30.17
N CYS A 107 -35.68 -21.03 30.75
CA CYS A 107 -34.46 -20.62 31.45
C CYS A 107 -34.41 -21.32 32.81
N LEU A 108 -34.17 -22.63 32.79
CA LEU A 108 -34.35 -23.53 33.95
C LEU A 108 -33.75 -23.01 35.27
N PRO A 109 -34.40 -23.32 36.40
CA PRO A 109 -34.17 -22.76 37.73
C PRO A 109 -32.75 -23.05 38.25
N ALA A 110 -32.39 -22.38 39.35
CA ALA A 110 -31.08 -22.44 40.03
C ALA A 110 -30.45 -23.86 40.15
N ASP A 111 -31.24 -24.93 40.08
CA ASP A 111 -30.77 -26.32 40.07
C ASP A 111 -29.96 -26.69 38.82
N ARG A 112 -30.18 -26.06 37.65
CA ARG A 112 -29.32 -26.28 36.47
C ARG A 112 -27.99 -25.51 36.56
N VAL A 113 -28.01 -24.31 37.13
CA VAL A 113 -26.78 -23.55 37.45
C VAL A 113 -25.97 -24.30 38.50
N ARG A 114 -26.62 -24.81 39.57
CA ARG A 114 -25.99 -25.70 40.56
C ARG A 114 -25.44 -26.99 39.95
N GLY A 115 -26.10 -27.55 38.94
CA GLY A 115 -25.59 -28.71 38.22
C GLY A 115 -24.34 -28.41 37.39
N ILE A 116 -24.25 -27.22 36.79
CA ILE A 116 -23.05 -26.75 36.09
C ILE A 116 -21.95 -26.42 37.10
N ASP A 117 -22.25 -25.70 38.17
CA ASP A 117 -21.30 -25.39 39.25
C ASP A 117 -20.77 -26.66 39.93
N ALA A 118 -21.62 -27.68 40.11
CA ALA A 118 -21.23 -28.98 40.64
C ALA A 118 -20.36 -29.77 39.65
N LEU A 119 -20.70 -29.72 38.35
CA LEU A 119 -19.89 -30.34 37.30
C LEU A 119 -18.52 -29.65 37.16
N ASP A 120 -18.48 -28.33 37.29
CA ASP A 120 -17.26 -27.51 37.28
C ASP A 120 -16.40 -27.83 38.52
N ALA A 121 -17.01 -27.91 39.70
CA ALA A 121 -16.35 -28.32 40.93
C ALA A 121 -15.80 -29.76 40.86
N GLU A 122 -16.51 -30.70 40.21
CA GLU A 122 -16.01 -32.05 39.96
C GLU A 122 -14.83 -32.05 38.98
N LEU A 123 -14.94 -31.29 37.89
CA LEU A 123 -13.92 -31.21 36.83
C LEU A 123 -12.62 -30.58 37.32
N PHE A 124 -12.70 -29.62 38.26
CA PHE A 124 -11.57 -28.87 38.80
C PHE A 124 -11.24 -29.24 40.26
N SER A 125 -11.76 -30.34 40.79
CA SER A 125 -11.59 -30.81 42.19
C SER A 125 -10.15 -31.08 42.64
N GLY A 126 -9.18 -31.09 41.71
CA GLY A 126 -7.75 -31.27 41.99
C GLY A 126 -6.88 -30.06 41.69
N ASP A 127 -7.43 -28.93 41.23
CA ASP A 127 -6.65 -27.78 40.78
C ASP A 127 -6.67 -26.67 41.85
N PRO A 128 -5.53 -26.24 42.41
CA PRO A 128 -5.50 -25.25 43.48
C PRO A 128 -5.94 -23.87 42.96
N THR A 129 -7.21 -23.54 43.15
CA THR A 129 -7.80 -22.18 43.09
C THR A 129 -7.27 -21.30 41.96
N SER A 130 -7.81 -21.48 40.75
CA SER A 130 -7.76 -20.41 39.75
C SER A 130 -8.74 -19.31 40.19
N ALA A 131 -8.19 -18.24 40.76
CA ALA A 131 -8.92 -17.02 41.05
C ALA A 131 -9.65 -16.53 39.79
N SER A 132 -10.88 -16.05 39.98
CA SER A 132 -11.73 -15.46 38.96
C SER A 132 -10.93 -14.49 38.05
N GLY A 133 -10.75 -14.87 36.80
CA GLY A 133 -9.98 -14.10 35.83
C GLY A 133 -10.45 -14.38 34.42
N GLY A 134 -11.70 -14.05 34.13
CA GLY A 134 -12.30 -14.11 32.79
C GLY A 134 -11.77 -13.05 31.83
N ASP A 135 -10.45 -12.86 31.75
CA ASP A 135 -9.79 -11.89 30.86
C ASP A 135 -8.83 -12.55 29.86
N GLN A 136 -8.74 -13.89 29.82
CA GLN A 136 -7.74 -14.56 28.97
C GLN A 136 -8.28 -15.82 28.29
N ALA A 137 -9.30 -15.66 27.45
CA ALA A 137 -9.69 -16.70 26.49
C ALA A 137 -10.13 -16.10 25.15
N LEU A 138 -9.22 -15.39 24.49
CA LEU A 138 -9.25 -15.23 23.04
C LEU A 138 -7.88 -15.65 22.50
N HIS A 139 -7.66 -16.96 22.40
CA HIS A 139 -6.62 -17.49 21.52
C HIS A 139 -7.16 -17.54 20.09
N GLY A 140 -6.42 -16.90 19.19
CA GLY A 140 -6.83 -16.65 17.81
C GLY A 140 -7.05 -17.91 16.99
N ASN A 141 -8.16 -17.95 16.27
CA ASN A 141 -8.36 -18.93 15.21
C ASN A 141 -7.51 -18.54 14.00
N ALA A 142 -6.26 -18.97 14.02
CA ALA A 142 -5.51 -19.24 12.81
C ALA A 142 -6.11 -20.49 12.15
N SER A 143 -6.59 -20.31 10.92
CA SER A 143 -6.81 -21.34 9.89
C SER A 143 -8.06 -22.24 9.99
N ALA A 144 -9.11 -21.89 9.23
CA ALA A 144 -9.99 -22.86 8.57
C ALA A 144 -10.37 -22.36 7.16
N PRO A 145 -10.34 -23.23 6.11
CA PRO A 145 -10.33 -22.83 4.70
C PRO A 145 -11.73 -22.54 4.11
N ALA A 146 -11.74 -21.83 2.97
CA ALA A 146 -12.95 -21.45 2.24
C ALA A 146 -13.69 -22.66 1.64
N ALA A 147 -14.96 -22.84 2.03
CA ALA A 147 -15.90 -23.70 1.31
C ALA A 147 -16.43 -22.93 0.09
N ARG A 148 -16.09 -23.41 -1.11
CA ARG A 148 -16.58 -22.91 -2.40
C ARG A 148 -18.09 -23.13 -2.53
N ARG A 149 -18.78 -22.12 -3.04
CA ARG A 149 -19.85 -22.27 -4.05
C ARG A 149 -19.65 -21.21 -5.11
#